data_AF-A0A0S6X748-F1
#
_entry.id   AF-A0A0S6X748-F1
#
_cell.length_a   1.000
_cell.length_b   1.000
_cell.length_c   1.000
_cell.angle_alpha   90.00
_cell.angle_beta   90.00
_cell.angle_gamma   90.00
#
_symmetry.space_group_name_H-M   'P 1'
#
loop_
_entity.id
_entity.type
_entity.pdbx_description
1 polymer ?
#
loop_
_entity_poly.entity_id
_entity_poly.type
_entity_poly.pdbx_seq_one_letter_code
_entity_poly.pdbx_strand_id
1 'polypeptide(L)'
;MPPRRAHQPQFEVGRGEVGKGGVVRDPALHARVCEEVRLWLEEGGWTIQGIVESPITGPEGNVEFLVSAARGCEVAGEIARGA
;
A
#
# COMPACT_ATOMS: atom_id res chain seq x y z
N MET A 1 -1.17 -3.06 -19.75
CA MET A 1 -0.43 -2.01 -18.99
C MET A 1 -1.42 -1.37 -18.04
N PRO A 2 -1.40 -1.65 -16.73
CA PRO A 2 -2.39 -1.06 -15.83
C PRO A 2 -2.02 0.41 -15.53
N PRO A 3 -3.02 1.27 -15.28
CA PRO A 3 -2.82 2.71 -15.15
C PRO A 3 -2.06 3.06 -13.87
N ARG A 4 -1.14 4.02 -13.98
CA ARG A 4 -0.39 4.59 -12.85
C ARG A 4 -1.34 5.39 -11.96
N ARG A 5 -1.85 4.81 -10.87
CA ARG A 5 -2.40 5.59 -9.76
C ARG A 5 -1.27 5.82 -8.76
N ALA A 6 -0.92 7.09 -8.55
CA ALA A 6 -0.06 7.47 -7.44
C ALA A 6 -0.89 7.30 -6.16
N HIS A 7 -0.50 6.38 -5.27
CA HIS A 7 -1.11 6.25 -3.96
C HIS A 7 -0.78 7.48 -3.14
N GLN A 8 -1.73 8.40 -3.07
CA GLN A 8 -1.79 9.48 -2.10
C GLN A 8 -2.88 9.08 -1.09
N PRO A 9 -2.50 8.63 0.13
CA PRO A 9 -3.45 8.14 1.13
C PRO A 9 -4.61 9.10 1.42
N GLN A 10 -4.38 10.40 1.24
CA GLN A 10 -5.38 11.46 1.46
C GLN A 10 -6.53 11.51 0.43
N PHE A 11 -6.54 10.70 -0.64
CA PHE A 11 -7.58 10.70 -1.68
C PHE A 11 -8.53 9.49 -1.69
N GLU A 12 -8.26 8.44 -0.92
CA GLU A 12 -9.11 7.22 -0.86
C GLU A 12 -10.05 7.20 0.35
N VAL A 13 -9.81 8.03 1.36
CA VAL A 13 -10.73 8.22 2.49
C VAL A 13 -11.86 9.13 2.03
N GLY A 14 -13.11 8.65 2.08
CA GLY A 14 -14.26 9.40 1.62
C GLY A 14 -14.32 10.78 2.28
N ARG A 15 -14.76 11.82 1.56
CA ARG A 15 -14.80 13.25 1.99
C ARG A 15 -15.42 13.55 3.37
N GLY A 16 -16.01 12.57 4.06
CA GLY A 16 -16.56 12.68 5.42
C GLY A 16 -15.73 12.03 6.54
N GLU A 17 -14.67 11.29 6.21
CA GLU A 17 -13.84 10.55 7.20
C GLU A 17 -12.54 11.28 7.56
N VAL A 18 -12.24 12.38 6.87
CA VAL A 18 -11.04 13.18 7.10
C VAL A 18 -11.37 14.36 8.00
N GLY A 19 -10.66 14.50 9.13
CA GLY A 19 -10.86 15.61 10.07
C GLY A 19 -10.53 16.98 9.45
N LYS A 20 -10.80 18.06 10.21
CA LYS A 20 -10.42 19.43 9.80
C LYS A 20 -8.93 19.47 9.42
N GLY A 21 -8.65 19.88 8.17
CA GLY A 21 -7.30 20.04 7.65
C GLY A 21 -6.66 18.80 7.05
N GLY A 22 -7.43 17.82 6.56
CA GLY A 22 -6.85 16.72 5.78
C GLY A 22 -6.19 15.61 6.61
N VAL A 23 -6.28 15.71 7.95
CA VAL A 23 -5.56 14.81 8.86
C VAL A 23 -6.41 13.62 9.30
N VAL A 24 -5.91 12.41 9.07
CA VAL A 24 -6.47 11.16 9.57
C VAL A 24 -5.77 10.80 10.88
N ARG A 25 -6.51 10.85 11.99
CA ARG A 25 -6.02 10.52 13.34
C ARG A 25 -6.62 9.23 13.92
N ASP A 26 -7.64 8.67 13.26
CA ASP A 26 -8.33 7.48 13.73
C ASP A 26 -7.50 6.22 13.45
N PRO A 27 -7.06 5.48 14.47
CA PRO A 27 -6.31 4.23 14.28
C PRO A 27 -7.10 3.18 13.49
N ALA A 28 -8.44 3.18 13.56
CA ALA A 28 -9.27 2.26 12.79
C ALA A 28 -9.21 2.58 11.29
N LEU A 29 -9.19 3.87 10.92
CA LEU A 29 -8.99 4.29 9.54
C LEU A 29 -7.58 3.96 9.05
N HIS A 30 -6.56 4.13 9.89
CA HIS A 30 -5.18 3.71 9.56
C HIS A 30 -5.10 2.22 9.26
N ALA A 31 -5.69 1.38 10.12
CA ALA A 31 -5.72 -0.06 9.92
C ALA A 31 -6.45 -0.45 8.63
N ARG A 32 -7.59 0.20 8.34
CA ARG A 32 -8.36 -0.05 7.12
C ARG A 32 -7.56 0.29 5.86
N VAL A 33 -6.93 1.47 5.82
CA VAL A 33 -6.10 1.90 4.68
C VAL A 33 -4.88 0.98 4.49
N CYS A 34 -4.22 0.58 5.58
CA CYS A 34 -3.10 -0.37 5.50
C CYS A 34 -3.54 -1.71 4.91
N GLU A 35 -4.73 -2.19 5.25
CA GLU A 35 -5.27 -3.44 4.73
C GLU A 35 -5.68 -3.32 3.26
N GLU A 36 -6.28 -2.20 2.85
CA GLU A 36 -6.60 -1.94 1.43
C GLU A 36 -5.33 -1.94 0.56
N VAL A 37 -4.24 -1.31 1.04
CA VAL A 37 -2.94 -1.30 0.35
C VAL A 37 -2.30 -2.69 0.31
N ARG A 38 -2.40 -3.45 1.42
CA ARG A 38 -1.94 -4.85 1.47
C ARG A 38 -2.60 -5.68 0.37
N LEU A 39 -3.93 -5.69 0.35
CA LEU A 39 -4.70 -6.48 -0.61
C LEU A 39 -4.37 -6.08 -2.05
N TRP A 40 -4.27 -4.78 -2.33
CA TRP A 40 -3.91 -4.29 -3.66
C TRP A 40 -2.52 -4.78 -4.12
N LEU A 41 -1.53 -4.81 -3.22
CA LEU A 41 -0.19 -5.33 -3.52
C LEU A 41 -0.20 -6.84 -3.74
N GLU A 42 -0.93 -7.59 -2.91
CA GLU A 42 -1.08 -9.04 -3.03
C GLU A 42 -1.78 -9.44 -4.33
N GLU A 43 -2.85 -8.75 -4.72
CA GLU A 43 -3.50 -8.89 -6.03
C GLU A 43 -2.54 -8.59 -7.19
N GLY A 44 -1.57 -7.69 -6.98
CA GLY A 44 -0.50 -7.38 -7.91
C GLY A 44 0.63 -8.42 -7.98
N GLY A 45 0.52 -9.53 -7.27
CA GLY A 45 1.53 -10.60 -7.21
C GLY A 45 2.73 -10.28 -6.32
N TRP A 46 2.60 -9.30 -5.42
CA TRP A 46 3.62 -8.99 -4.42
C TRP A 46 3.38 -9.78 -3.14
N THR A 47 4.46 -10.13 -2.46
CA THR A 47 4.42 -10.69 -1.11
C THR A 47 4.79 -9.59 -0.12
N ILE A 48 3.88 -9.30 0.81
CA ILE A 48 4.12 -8.32 1.86
C ILE A 48 5.10 -8.88 2.89
N GLN A 49 6.15 -8.11 3.18
CA GLN A 49 7.17 -8.43 4.19
C GLN A 49 6.87 -7.74 5.52
N GLY A 50 6.21 -6.57 5.49
CA GLY A 50 5.81 -5.86 6.69
C GLY A 50 5.22 -4.49 6.39
N ILE A 51 4.45 -3.98 7.36
CA ILE A 51 3.93 -2.60 7.38
C ILE A 51 4.32 -2.00 8.72
N VAL A 52 4.90 -0.81 8.71
CA VAL A 52 5.33 -0.10 9.93
C VAL A 52 4.92 1.36 9.88
N GLU A 53 4.71 1.97 11.04
CA GLU A 53 4.54 3.42 11.14
C GLU A 53 5.87 4.13 10.79
N SER A 54 5.78 5.21 10.04
CA SER A 54 6.90 6.08 9.71
C SER A 54 7.40 6.79 10.97
N PRO A 55 8.73 6.94 11.17
CA PRO A 55 9.27 7.72 12.29
C PRO A 55 9.00 9.23 12.15
N ILE A 56 8.51 9.68 10.99
CA ILE A 56 8.15 11.08 10.72
C ILE A 56 6.68 11.18 10.31
N THR A 57 6.05 12.29 10.67
CA THR A 57 4.70 12.63 10.21
C THR A 57 4.75 13.44 8.92
N GLY A 58 3.72 13.32 8.09
CA GLY A 58 3.55 14.13 6.89
C GLY A 58 3.40 15.63 7.18
N PRO A 59 3.41 16.50 6.14
CA PRO A 59 3.45 17.96 6.28
C PRO A 59 2.32 18.57 7.13
N GLU A 60 1.13 17.95 7.11
CA GLU A 60 -0.04 18.39 7.89
C GLU A 60 -0.20 17.62 9.21
N GLY A 61 0.77 16.78 9.58
CA GLY A 61 0.76 15.94 10.78
C GLY A 61 0.03 14.61 10.60
N ASN A 62 -0.13 14.15 9.36
CA ASN A 62 -0.62 12.80 9.08
C ASN A 62 0.39 11.75 9.56
N VAL A 63 -0.12 10.72 10.23
CA VAL A 63 0.66 9.51 10.47
C VAL A 63 0.84 8.82 9.11
N GLU A 64 2.07 8.49 8.77
CA GLU A 64 2.42 7.81 7.53
C GLU A 64 2.85 6.37 7.83
N PHE A 65 2.60 5.46 6.88
CA PHE A 65 2.98 4.06 7.00
C PHE A 65 3.88 3.66 5.84
N LEU A 66 4.88 2.82 6.13
CA LEU A 66 5.81 2.26 5.16
C LEU A 66 5.47 0.79 4.96
N VAL A 67 5.32 0.37 3.70
CA VAL A 67 5.10 -1.02 3.32
C VAL A 67 6.36 -1.57 2.64
N SER A 68 6.83 -2.71 3.12
CA SER A 68 7.87 -3.52 2.48
C SER A 68 7.22 -4.70 1.77
N ALA A 69 7.49 -4.85 0.47
CA ALA A 69 6.95 -5.92 -0.34
C ALA A 69 7.98 -6.38 -1.38
N ALA A 70 7.99 -7.67 -1.67
CA ALA A 70 8.85 -8.28 -2.68
C ALA A 70 7.99 -8.95 -3.75
N ARG A 71 8.34 -8.74 -5.02
CA ARG A 71 7.76 -9.51 -6.12
C ARG A 71 8.69 -10.67 -6.43
N GLY A 72 8.15 -11.89 -6.44
CA GLY A 72 8.89 -13.03 -6.98
C GLY A 72 9.36 -12.70 -8.39
N CYS A 73 10.65 -12.91 -8.67
CA CYS A 73 11.10 -13.03 -10.04
C CYS A 73 10.65 -14.42 -10.50
N GLU A 74 9.57 -14.50 -11.27
CA GLU A 74 9.35 -15.70 -12.07
C GLU A 74 10.54 -15.81 -13.02
N VAL A 75 11.45 -16.73 -12.72
CA VAL A 75 12.41 -17.19 -13.72
C VAL A 75 11.55 -17.92 -14.75
N ALA A 76 11.28 -17.28 -15.88
CA ALA A 76 10.66 -17.93 -17.02
C ALA A 76 11.55 -19.10 -17.43
N GLY A 77 11.19 -20.30 -16.97
CA GLY A 77 12.06 -21.46 -17.07
C GLY A 77 11.25 -22.74 -16.96
N GLU A 78 10.64 -23.16 -18.05
CA GLU A 78 10.70 -24.57 -18.40
C GLU A 78 11.16 -24.69 -19.85
N ILE A 79 12.44 -25.05 -19.97
CA ILE A 79 13.09 -25.49 -21.20
C ILE A 79 12.22 -26.60 -21.78
N ALA A 80 11.75 -26.41 -23.01
CA ALA A 80 11.03 -27.43 -23.74
C ALA A 80 11.84 -28.74 -23.73
N ARG A 81 11.16 -29.80 -23.31
CA ARG A 81 11.66 -31.15 -23.02
C ARG A 81 12.54 -31.68 -24.15
N GLY A 82 13.69 -32.25 -23.79
CA GLY A 82 14.39 -33.19 -24.65
C GLY A 82 13.63 -34.52 -24.69
N ALA A 83 13.30 -34.98 -25.91
CA ALA A 83 13.30 -36.36 -26.40
C ALA A 83 12.86 -36.33 -27.87
#